data_AF-J9GUE1-F1
#
_entry.id   AF-J9GUE1-F1
#
_cell.length_a   1.000
_cell.length_b   1.000
_cell.length_c   1.000
_cell.angle_alpha   90.00
_cell.angle_beta   90.00
_cell.angle_gamma   90.00
#
_symmetry.space_group_name_H-M   'P 1'
#
loop_
_entity.id
_entity.type
_entity.pdbx_description
1 polymer ?
#
loop_
_entity_poly.entity_id
_entity_poly.type
_entity_poly.pdbx_seq_one_letter_code
_entity_poly.pdbx_strand_id
1 'polypeptide(L)'
;MRDSIEKSFKAGKTYSELDVVRTHSNATTEGRFVVSFCCMTILNELYRRMHEESTITSKKEQVKVLEPLAKEMTFNQIQNYLSSIRVVYDSNGNCRWQEITKRQQQIAVRLGLPGVYDAVPTWTMK
;
A
#
# COMPACT_ATOMS: atom_id res chain seq x y z
N MET A 1 -16.99 4.64 -17.02
CA MET A 1 -17.18 4.41 -15.56
C MET A 1 -17.48 2.94 -15.26
N ARG A 2 -18.55 2.35 -15.82
CA ARG A 2 -18.85 0.91 -15.71
C ARG A 2 -17.67 0.01 -16.10
N ASP A 3 -17.04 0.29 -17.23
CA ASP A 3 -15.94 -0.55 -17.73
C ASP A 3 -14.68 -0.46 -16.85
N SER A 4 -14.46 0.68 -16.17
CA SER A 4 -13.36 0.86 -15.20
C SER A 4 -13.62 0.08 -13.92
N ILE A 5 -14.88 0.05 -13.47
CA ILE A 5 -15.33 -0.76 -12.34
C ILE A 5 -15.19 -2.25 -12.69
N GLU A 6 -15.66 -2.66 -13.86
CA GLU A 6 -15.59 -4.05 -14.31
C GLU A 6 -14.14 -4.54 -14.46
N LYS A 7 -13.24 -3.72 -15.03
CA LYS A 7 -11.81 -4.01 -15.09
C LYS A 7 -11.20 -4.13 -13.69
N SER A 8 -11.59 -3.27 -12.76
CA SER A 8 -11.14 -3.34 -11.37
C SER A 8 -11.61 -4.63 -10.69
N PHE A 9 -12.87 -5.03 -10.87
CA PHE A 9 -13.40 -6.28 -10.31
C PHE A 9 -12.78 -7.53 -10.93
N LYS A 10 -12.53 -7.54 -12.26
CA LYS A 10 -11.83 -8.64 -12.94
C LYS A 10 -10.39 -8.78 -12.45
N ALA A 11 -9.65 -7.68 -12.36
CA ALA A 11 -8.32 -7.65 -11.76
C ALA A 11 -8.36 -8.19 -10.32
N GLY A 12 -9.37 -7.80 -9.55
CA GLY A 12 -9.51 -8.22 -8.17
C GLY A 12 -9.72 -9.68 -7.93
N LYS A 13 -10.57 -10.32 -8.73
CA LYS A 13 -10.74 -11.77 -8.67
C LYS A 13 -9.42 -12.50 -8.93
N THR A 14 -8.60 -12.01 -9.85
CA THR A 14 -7.29 -12.59 -10.19
C THR A 14 -6.22 -12.33 -9.14
N TYR A 15 -6.20 -11.15 -8.51
CA TYR A 15 -5.14 -10.74 -7.58
C TYR A 15 -5.40 -11.12 -6.11
N SER A 16 -6.65 -11.38 -5.70
CA SER A 16 -7.01 -11.54 -4.29
C SER A 16 -7.79 -12.82 -3.94
N GLU A 17 -7.82 -13.81 -4.84
CA GLU A 17 -8.50 -15.11 -4.63
C GLU A 17 -9.95 -14.99 -4.12
N LEU A 18 -10.63 -13.89 -4.47
CA LEU A 18 -11.99 -13.60 -3.99
C LEU A 18 -13.06 -14.61 -4.47
N ASP A 19 -12.70 -15.50 -5.41
CA ASP A 19 -13.57 -16.53 -5.95
C ASP A 19 -13.87 -17.68 -4.95
N VAL A 20 -13.12 -17.77 -3.83
CA VAL A 20 -13.19 -18.93 -2.92
C VAL A 20 -14.22 -18.79 -1.79
N VAL A 21 -14.78 -17.60 -1.53
CA VAL A 21 -15.55 -17.37 -0.29
C VAL A 21 -17.07 -17.41 -0.50
N ARG A 22 -17.65 -18.63 -0.42
CA ARG A 22 -19.11 -18.86 -0.43
C ARG A 22 -19.76 -18.17 0.79
N THR A 23 -20.80 -17.36 0.58
CA THR A 23 -21.50 -16.63 1.66
C THR A 23 -22.99 -16.94 1.64
N HIS A 24 -23.59 -17.16 2.81
CA HIS A 24 -24.99 -17.60 2.96
C HIS A 24 -26.01 -16.49 3.30
N SER A 25 -25.61 -15.20 3.39
CA SER A 25 -26.56 -14.10 3.67
C SER A 25 -26.23 -12.79 2.94
N ASN A 26 -27.28 -12.09 2.49
CA ASN A 26 -27.18 -10.90 1.64
C ASN A 26 -26.48 -9.70 2.31
N ALA A 27 -26.71 -9.44 3.60
CA ALA A 27 -26.04 -8.36 4.33
C ALA A 27 -24.52 -8.60 4.47
N THR A 28 -24.11 -9.87 4.65
CA THR A 28 -22.70 -10.25 4.65
C THR A 28 -22.09 -10.10 3.26
N THR A 29 -22.86 -10.37 2.21
CA THR A 29 -22.46 -10.19 0.81
C THR A 29 -22.26 -8.71 0.46
N GLU A 30 -23.16 -7.81 0.89
CA GLU A 30 -23.03 -6.36 0.65
C GLU A 30 -21.82 -5.76 1.37
N GLY A 31 -21.62 -6.09 2.65
CA GLY A 31 -20.42 -5.68 3.39
C GLY A 31 -19.12 -6.19 2.73
N ARG A 32 -19.11 -7.43 2.22
CA ARG A 32 -17.97 -7.98 1.46
C ARG A 32 -17.72 -7.26 0.14
N PHE A 33 -18.76 -6.80 -0.55
CA PHE A 33 -18.58 -6.00 -1.77
C PHE A 33 -17.90 -4.66 -1.49
N VAL A 34 -18.33 -3.95 -0.46
CA VAL A 34 -17.72 -2.65 -0.09
C VAL A 34 -16.24 -2.84 0.29
N VAL A 35 -15.94 -3.82 1.13
CA VAL A 35 -14.55 -4.12 1.52
C VAL A 35 -13.71 -4.53 0.31
N SER A 36 -14.23 -5.42 -0.54
CA SER A 36 -13.52 -5.86 -1.76
C SER A 36 -13.26 -4.71 -2.72
N PHE A 37 -14.23 -3.82 -2.91
CA PHE A 37 -14.08 -2.63 -3.73
C PHE A 37 -13.00 -1.69 -3.18
N CYS A 38 -13.04 -1.38 -1.88
CA CYS A 38 -12.02 -0.56 -1.24
C CYS A 38 -10.61 -1.16 -1.36
N CYS A 39 -10.46 -2.46 -1.05
CA CYS A 39 -9.19 -3.17 -1.24
C CYS A 39 -8.71 -3.08 -2.69
N MET A 40 -9.62 -3.21 -3.66
CA MET A 40 -9.29 -3.15 -5.08
C MET A 40 -8.88 -1.76 -5.55
N THR A 41 -9.56 -0.72 -5.08
CA THR A 41 -9.18 0.65 -5.35
C THR A 41 -7.77 0.93 -4.83
N ILE A 42 -7.47 0.50 -3.61
CA ILE A 42 -6.13 0.66 -3.01
C ILE A 42 -5.09 -0.12 -3.83
N LEU A 43 -5.34 -1.38 -4.15
CA LEU A 43 -4.41 -2.21 -4.93
C LEU A 43 -4.17 -1.62 -6.32
N ASN A 44 -5.22 -1.24 -7.04
CA ASN A 44 -5.08 -0.64 -8.38
C ASN A 44 -4.29 0.66 -8.34
N GLU A 45 -4.49 1.49 -7.32
CA GLU A 45 -3.70 2.72 -7.16
C GLU A 45 -2.23 2.41 -6.84
N LEU A 46 -1.95 1.42 -5.99
CA LEU A 46 -0.57 0.97 -5.72
C LEU A 46 0.11 0.43 -6.98
N TYR A 47 -0.59 -0.41 -7.76
CA TYR A 47 -0.07 -0.91 -9.03
C TYR A 47 0.17 0.23 -10.02
N ARG A 48 -0.79 1.16 -10.18
CA ARG A 48 -0.64 2.33 -11.05
C ARG A 48 0.63 3.11 -10.70
N ARG A 49 0.81 3.47 -9.42
CA ARG A 49 1.99 4.20 -8.95
C ARG A 49 3.29 3.42 -9.12
N MET A 50 3.25 2.10 -8.93
CA MET A 50 4.42 1.24 -9.16
C MET A 50 4.89 1.28 -10.62
N HIS A 51 3.96 1.47 -11.57
CA HIS A 51 4.25 1.58 -13.00
C HIS A 51 4.56 3.00 -13.48
N GLU A 52 4.46 4.01 -12.60
CA GLU A 52 4.77 5.40 -12.93
C GLU A 52 6.20 5.77 -12.54
N GLU A 53 6.76 6.73 -13.30
CA GLU A 53 8.00 7.37 -12.92
C GLU A 53 7.81 8.18 -11.63
N SER A 54 8.88 8.27 -10.85
CA SER A 54 8.85 8.96 -9.55
C SER A 54 9.94 10.02 -9.49
N THR A 55 9.60 11.20 -9.01
CA THR A 55 10.56 12.29 -8.81
C THR A 55 10.98 12.33 -7.34
N ILE A 56 12.29 12.42 -7.11
CA ILE A 56 12.84 12.63 -5.77
C ILE A 56 13.68 13.89 -5.78
N THR A 57 13.39 14.82 -4.86
CA THR A 57 14.22 16.01 -4.63
C THR A 57 15.42 15.62 -3.78
N SER A 58 16.61 15.76 -4.33
CA SER A 58 17.86 15.55 -3.59
C SER A 58 18.15 16.73 -2.65
N LYS A 59 19.04 16.52 -1.67
CA LYS A 59 19.50 17.55 -0.72
C LYS A 59 20.10 18.82 -1.37
N LYS A 60 20.41 18.76 -2.66
CA LYS A 60 20.92 19.90 -3.46
C LYS A 60 19.82 20.53 -4.35
N GLU A 61 18.55 20.34 -4.01
CA GLU A 61 17.37 20.78 -4.80
C GLU A 61 17.30 20.23 -6.24
N GLN A 62 18.18 19.29 -6.58
CA GLN A 62 18.13 18.61 -7.87
C GLN A 62 16.98 17.60 -7.89
N VAL A 63 16.05 17.77 -8.83
CA VAL A 63 14.99 16.82 -9.11
C VAL A 63 15.58 15.67 -9.92
N LYS A 64 15.54 14.46 -9.36
CA LYS A 64 15.91 13.24 -10.08
C LYS A 64 14.65 12.46 -10.44
N VAL A 65 14.47 12.18 -11.73
CA VAL A 65 13.47 11.23 -12.21
C VAL A 65 14.03 9.82 -12.03
N LEU A 66 13.25 8.96 -11.40
CA LEU A 66 13.51 7.53 -11.28
C LEU A 66 12.54 6.78 -12.18
N GLU A 67 13.08 5.72 -12.80
CA GLU A 67 12.29 4.73 -13.54
C GLU A 67 11.11 4.19 -12.70
N PRO A 68 10.11 3.56 -13.32
CA PRO A 68 9.04 2.90 -12.58
C PRO A 68 9.55 1.83 -11.61
N LEU A 69 8.95 1.78 -10.41
CA LEU A 69 9.31 0.80 -9.37
C LEU A 69 9.09 -0.65 -9.86
N ALA A 70 8.10 -0.86 -10.74
CA ALA A 70 7.79 -2.13 -11.37
C ALA A 70 8.94 -2.69 -12.23
N LYS A 71 9.86 -1.84 -12.72
CA LYS A 71 11.07 -2.29 -13.44
C LYS A 71 12.16 -2.82 -12.49
N GLU A 72 12.12 -2.43 -11.22
CA GLU A 72 13.13 -2.80 -10.21
C GLU A 72 12.70 -3.99 -9.34
N MET A 73 11.42 -4.10 -9.03
CA MET A 73 10.92 -5.13 -8.12
C MET A 73 9.47 -5.48 -8.39
N THR A 74 9.10 -6.70 -8.00
CA THR A 74 7.72 -7.19 -8.06
C THR A 74 6.90 -6.69 -6.88
N PHE A 75 5.58 -6.75 -7.01
CA PHE A 75 4.66 -6.43 -5.92
C PHE A 75 4.92 -7.30 -4.67
N ASN A 76 5.18 -8.60 -4.84
CA ASN A 76 5.52 -9.48 -3.71
C ASN A 76 6.80 -9.05 -2.99
N GLN A 77 7.81 -8.58 -3.72
CA GLN A 77 9.02 -8.05 -3.10
C GLN A 77 8.73 -6.78 -2.30
N ILE A 78 7.89 -5.88 -2.82
CA ILE A 78 7.42 -4.70 -2.08
C ILE A 78 6.72 -5.13 -0.79
N GLN A 79 5.78 -6.07 -0.87
CA GLN A 79 5.07 -6.58 0.31
C GLN A 79 6.03 -7.15 1.36
N ASN A 80 7.05 -7.90 0.93
CA ASN A 80 8.07 -8.44 1.84
C ASN A 80 8.88 -7.36 2.55
N TYR A 81 9.21 -6.26 1.87
CA TYR A 81 9.87 -5.12 2.52
C TYR A 81 8.95 -4.46 3.56
N LEU A 82 7.68 -4.26 3.22
CA LEU A 82 6.74 -3.50 4.05
C LEU A 82 6.16 -4.33 5.21
N SER A 83 6.09 -5.65 5.11
CA SER A 83 5.53 -6.53 6.14
C SER A 83 6.32 -6.55 7.44
N SER A 84 7.61 -6.21 7.38
CA SER A 84 8.49 -6.17 8.55
C SER A 84 8.32 -4.92 9.42
N ILE A 85 7.61 -3.90 8.92
CA ILE A 85 7.40 -2.62 9.61
C ILE A 85 6.46 -2.83 10.79
N ARG A 86 6.92 -2.43 11.97
CA ARG A 86 6.15 -2.55 13.21
C ARG A 86 6.37 -1.37 14.14
N VAL A 87 5.37 -1.10 14.98
CA VAL A 87 5.46 -0.16 16.09
C VAL A 87 5.99 -0.91 17.31
N VAL A 88 6.88 -0.26 18.07
CA VAL A 88 7.41 -0.75 19.34
C VAL A 88 6.96 0.18 20.45
N TYR A 89 6.57 -0.40 21.58
CA TYR A 89 6.17 0.31 22.78
C TYR A 89 7.29 0.21 23.81
N ASP A 90 7.60 1.32 24.47
CA ASP A 90 8.53 1.32 25.61
C ASP A 90 7.78 1.06 26.93
N SER A 91 8.55 0.88 28.01
CA SER A 91 8.00 0.68 29.36
C SER A 91 7.23 1.89 29.91
N ASN A 92 7.40 3.06 29.30
CA ASN A 92 6.79 4.32 29.72
C ASN A 92 5.51 4.64 28.94
N GLY A 93 5.08 3.74 28.04
CA GLY A 93 3.88 3.91 27.22
C GLY A 93 4.10 4.72 25.94
N ASN A 94 5.33 5.13 25.61
CA ASN A 94 5.60 5.79 24.34
C ASN A 94 5.64 4.75 23.21
N CYS A 95 5.13 5.14 22.05
CA CYS A 95 5.21 4.33 20.83
C CYS A 95 6.13 4.98 19.80
N ARG A 96 6.91 4.16 19.10
CA ARG A 96 7.72 4.59 17.95
C ARG A 96 7.74 3.51 16.88
N TRP A 97 8.02 3.88 15.64
CA TRP A 97 8.36 2.91 14.61
C TRP A 97 9.63 2.16 15.01
N GLN A 98 9.66 0.84 14.76
CA GLN A 98 10.94 0.14 14.67
C GLN A 98 11.74 0.74 13.50
N GLU A 99 13.07 0.67 13.57
CA GLU A 99 13.98 1.16 12.53
C GLU A 99 13.44 0.91 11.12
N ILE A 100 13.09 2.02 10.44
CA ILE A 100 12.62 2.02 9.06
C ILE A 100 13.85 2.18 8.16
N THR A 101 14.09 1.18 7.33
CA THR A 101 15.22 1.18 6.42
C THR A 101 15.05 2.23 5.32
N LYS A 102 16.17 2.69 4.75
CA LYS A 102 16.16 3.58 3.59
C LYS A 102 15.37 3.00 2.41
N ARG A 103 15.41 1.68 2.21
CA ARG A 103 14.67 1.04 1.11
C ARG A 103 13.16 1.11 1.35
N GLN A 104 12.69 0.89 2.57
CA GLN A 104 11.27 1.06 2.93
C GLN A 104 10.80 2.51 2.74
N GLN A 105 11.61 3.49 3.16
CA GLN A 105 11.30 4.92 2.90
C GLN A 105 11.23 5.23 1.41
N GLN A 106 12.18 4.74 0.61
CA GLN A 106 12.19 4.93 -0.84
C GLN A 106 10.97 4.30 -1.51
N ILE A 107 10.59 3.09 -1.11
CA ILE A 107 9.38 2.43 -1.61
C ILE A 107 8.15 3.30 -1.30
N ALA A 108 7.99 3.78 -0.06
CA ALA A 108 6.87 4.62 0.32
C ALA A 108 6.80 5.93 -0.49
N VAL A 109 7.93 6.63 -0.67
CA VAL A 109 8.00 7.84 -1.50
C VAL A 109 7.56 7.56 -2.93
N ARG A 110 8.05 6.47 -3.54
CA ARG A 110 7.73 6.11 -4.93
C ARG A 110 6.29 5.61 -5.11
N LEU A 111 5.69 5.06 -4.05
CA LEU A 111 4.26 4.79 -3.98
C LEU A 111 3.44 6.04 -3.60
N GLY A 112 4.04 7.23 -3.63
CA GLY A 112 3.38 8.52 -3.38
C GLY A 112 2.88 8.70 -1.95
N LEU A 113 3.56 8.08 -0.99
CA LEU A 113 3.32 8.21 0.46
C LEU A 113 4.57 8.74 1.17
N PRO A 114 5.08 9.93 0.78
CA PRO A 114 6.22 10.54 1.46
C PRO A 114 5.85 10.86 2.92
N GLY A 115 6.78 10.64 3.84
CA GLY A 115 6.61 10.96 5.26
C GLY A 115 5.65 10.05 6.04
N VAL A 116 5.15 8.97 5.44
CA VAL A 116 4.20 8.03 6.09
C VAL A 116 4.76 7.42 7.40
N TYR A 117 6.08 7.43 7.58
CA TYR A 117 6.75 6.91 8.76
C TYR A 117 7.35 8.01 9.66
N ASP A 118 7.04 9.29 9.42
CA ASP A 118 7.60 10.40 10.20
C ASP A 118 7.03 10.46 11.62
N ALA A 119 5.79 10.00 11.78
CA ALA A 119 5.14 9.85 13.08
C ALA A 119 4.36 8.54 13.15
N VAL A 120 4.23 8.00 14.35
CA VAL A 120 3.32 6.88 14.60
C VAL A 120 1.89 7.43 14.68
N PRO A 121 0.90 6.82 14.02
CA PRO A 121 -0.48 7.31 14.04
C PRO A 121 -1.07 7.33 15.45
N THR A 122 -1.78 8.40 15.80
CA THR A 122 -2.31 8.63 17.15
C THR A 122 -3.34 7.58 17.59
N TRP A 123 -4.05 6.94 16.67
CA TRP A 123 -4.98 5.85 16.98
C TRP A 123 -4.30 4.55 17.45
N THR A 124 -2.96 4.46 17.33
CA THR A 124 -2.18 3.36 17.93
C THR A 124 -1.75 3.65 19.36
N MET A 125 -1.88 4.90 19.82
CA MET A 125 -1.59 5.30 21.20
C MET A 125 -2.79 4.89 22.06
N LYS A 126 -2.55 3.98 23.01
CA LYS A 126 -3.54 3.58 24.02
C LYS A 126 -3.49 4.51 25.23
#